data_AF-A0A7L2R6D6-F1
#
_entry.id   AF-A0A7L2R6D6-F1
#
_cell.length_a   1.000
_cell.length_b   1.000
_cell.length_c   1.000
_cell.angle_alpha   90.00
_cell.angle_beta   90.00
_cell.angle_gamma   90.00
#
_symmetry.space_group_name_H-M   'P 1'
#
loop_
_entity.id
_entity.type
_entity.pdbx_description
1 polymer ?
#
loop_
_entity_poly.entity_id
_entity_poly.type
_entity_poly.pdbx_seq_one_letter_code
_entity_poly.pdbx_strand_id
1 'polypeptide(L)'
;QRFRMLLASPAACYRLFREKQKEGQGEATMFKGKGTALNTKRVTINKVLSNDILAQQNQYVQRCIDWNRDILKKELGLLEEDIIDLPALFKLDKQGKAIPYFPNTVTMMVLGRDLGIPKPFGPVAGGECCLERRIRTLLEPLGLCCRFLEDVASYHGSLGEVRCSTSIQRRPFAFKWWHFMP
;
A
#
# COMPACT_ATOMS: atom_id res chain seq x y z
N GLN A 1 9.01 -11.83 20.77
CA GLN A 1 9.02 -11.64 19.30
C GLN A 1 8.55 -10.22 19.02
N ARG A 2 9.25 -9.46 18.17
CA ARG A 2 8.82 -8.12 17.73
C ARG A 2 8.06 -8.24 16.42
N PHE A 3 6.96 -7.52 16.26
CA PHE A 3 6.24 -7.40 14.99
C PHE A 3 6.38 -5.97 14.45
N ARG A 4 5.89 -5.75 13.23
CA ARG A 4 5.78 -4.41 12.64
C ARG A 4 4.34 -4.16 12.23
N MET A 5 3.83 -2.97 12.55
CA MET A 5 2.57 -2.48 12.04
C MET A 5 2.81 -1.83 10.67
N LEU A 6 2.12 -2.30 9.64
CA LEU A 6 2.18 -1.70 8.31
C LEU A 6 1.01 -0.73 8.15
N LEU A 7 1.29 0.53 7.83
CA LEU A 7 0.27 1.54 7.54
C LEU A 7 0.34 2.00 6.10
N ALA A 8 -0.82 2.22 5.49
CA ALA A 8 -0.89 2.88 4.20
C ALA A 8 -0.50 4.36 4.39
N SER A 9 0.26 4.94 3.47
CA SER A 9 0.70 6.33 3.61
C SER A 9 0.69 7.07 2.27
N PRO A 10 -0.32 7.94 2.05
CA PRO A 10 -0.29 8.96 1.01
C PRO A 10 0.96 9.82 1.05
N ALA A 11 1.39 10.26 2.23
CA ALA A 11 2.59 11.08 2.39
C ALA A 11 3.85 10.35 1.90
N ALA A 12 4.00 9.05 2.18
CA ALA A 12 5.11 8.24 1.66
C ALA A 12 5.06 8.14 0.12
N CYS A 13 3.88 7.99 -0.48
CA CYS A 13 3.73 7.96 -1.93
C CYS A 13 4.10 9.29 -2.59
N TYR A 14 3.60 10.42 -2.08
CA TYR A 14 3.94 11.75 -2.61
C TYR A 14 5.43 12.07 -2.46
N ARG A 15 6.07 11.69 -1.35
CA ARG A 15 7.52 11.84 -1.17
C ARG A 15 8.30 11.06 -2.24
N LEU A 16 7.99 9.76 -2.40
CA LEU A 16 8.61 8.92 -3.42
C LEU A 16 8.43 9.49 -4.84
N PHE A 17 7.22 9.96 -5.17
CA PHE A 17 6.95 10.51 -6.49
C PHE A 17 7.70 11.82 -6.73
N ARG A 18 7.82 12.69 -5.72
CA ARG A 18 8.64 13.92 -5.81
C ARG A 18 10.13 13.61 -5.95
N GLU A 19 10.64 12.61 -5.25
CA GLU A 19 12.03 12.13 -5.40
C GLU A 19 12.27 11.68 -6.85
N LYS A 20 11.40 10.81 -7.38
CA LYS A 20 11.51 10.31 -8.76
C LYS A 20 11.35 11.42 -9.80
N GLN A 21 10.49 12.40 -9.55
CA GLN A 21 10.39 13.59 -10.41
C GLN A 21 11.71 14.38 -10.45
N LYS A 22 12.35 14.61 -9.29
CA LYS A 22 13.66 15.29 -9.19
C LYS A 22 14.79 14.50 -9.86
N GLU A 23 14.70 13.17 -9.88
CA GLU A 23 15.61 12.29 -10.63
C GLU A 23 15.36 12.30 -12.16
N GLY A 24 14.46 13.15 -12.67
CA GLY A 24 14.14 13.23 -14.10
C GLY A 24 13.14 12.18 -14.59
N GLN A 25 12.53 11.41 -13.68
CA GLN A 25 11.60 10.33 -14.02
C GLN A 25 10.13 10.77 -13.98
N GLY A 26 9.84 12.08 -14.07
CA GLY A 26 8.49 12.64 -13.99
C GLY A 26 7.51 12.09 -15.05
N GLU A 27 8.02 11.67 -16.21
CA GLU A 27 7.23 11.09 -17.30
C GLU A 27 7.05 9.56 -17.19
N ALA A 28 7.58 8.92 -16.14
CA ALA A 28 7.37 7.51 -15.89
C ALA A 28 5.87 7.21 -15.72
N THR A 29 5.39 6.21 -16.45
CA THR A 29 3.96 5.89 -16.56
C THR A 29 3.53 4.80 -15.58
N MET A 30 2.37 4.98 -14.97
CA MET A 30 1.67 3.96 -14.19
C MET A 30 0.87 3.01 -15.09
N PHE A 31 0.45 1.87 -14.55
CA PHE A 31 -0.47 0.90 -15.17
C PHE A 31 0.02 0.27 -16.49
N LYS A 32 1.34 0.26 -16.73
CA LYS A 32 1.94 -0.42 -17.89
C LYS A 32 1.56 -1.91 -17.88
N GLY A 33 1.01 -2.41 -18.99
CA GLY A 33 0.63 -3.81 -19.16
C GLY A 33 -0.85 -4.14 -18.88
N LYS A 34 -1.64 -3.20 -18.34
CA LYS A 34 -3.11 -3.34 -18.34
C LYS A 34 -3.65 -2.82 -19.67
N GLY A 35 -4.07 -3.73 -20.54
CA GLY A 35 -4.66 -3.42 -21.84
C GLY A 35 -5.87 -2.47 -21.77
N THR A 36 -6.31 -1.99 -22.92
CA THR A 36 -7.34 -0.96 -23.23
C THR A 36 -8.67 -1.00 -22.46
N ALA A 37 -8.91 -1.97 -21.58
CA ALA A 37 -10.09 -2.06 -20.70
C ALA A 37 -10.17 -0.93 -19.66
N LEU A 38 -9.03 -0.36 -19.28
CA LEU A 38 -8.96 0.90 -18.54
C LEU A 38 -8.53 1.95 -19.54
N ASN A 39 -9.44 2.84 -19.95
CA ASN A 39 -9.18 4.04 -20.75
C ASN A 39 -8.28 5.03 -19.96
N THR A 40 -7.12 4.53 -19.53
CA THR A 40 -6.16 5.15 -18.62
C THR A 40 -5.24 5.99 -19.49
N LYS A 41 -5.75 7.17 -19.86
CA LYS A 41 -4.96 8.28 -20.37
C LYS A 41 -3.61 8.28 -19.63
N ARG A 42 -2.52 8.00 -20.35
CA ARG A 42 -1.11 7.91 -19.87
C ARG A 42 -0.91 8.66 -18.54
N VAL A 43 -1.04 7.96 -17.41
CA VAL A 43 -0.91 8.53 -16.06
C VAL A 43 0.57 8.54 -15.72
N THR A 44 1.15 9.74 -15.55
CA THR A 44 2.57 9.92 -15.21
C THR A 44 2.72 10.47 -13.80
N ILE A 45 3.94 10.39 -13.25
CA ILE A 45 4.27 11.02 -11.97
C ILE A 45 3.91 12.51 -12.00
N ASN A 46 4.30 13.22 -13.07
CA ASN A 46 3.99 14.65 -13.25
C ASN A 46 2.49 14.93 -13.16
N LYS A 47 1.65 14.13 -13.82
CA LYS A 47 0.19 14.29 -13.76
C LYS A 47 -0.41 14.01 -12.39
N VAL A 48 0.17 13.08 -11.62
CA VAL A 48 -0.29 12.82 -10.24
C VAL A 48 0.09 13.99 -9.34
N LEU A 49 1.34 14.47 -9.44
CA LEU A 49 1.84 15.55 -8.60
C LEU A 49 1.24 16.92 -8.93
N SER A 50 0.82 17.16 -10.18
CA SER A 50 0.17 18.41 -10.61
C SER A 50 -1.35 18.44 -10.37
N ASN A 51 -1.92 17.42 -9.74
CA ASN A 51 -3.36 17.34 -9.51
C ASN A 51 -3.69 17.79 -8.09
N ASP A 52 -4.05 19.07 -7.94
CA ASP A 52 -4.35 19.69 -6.65
C ASP A 52 -5.53 19.04 -5.93
N ILE A 53 -6.56 18.62 -6.67
CA ILE A 53 -7.72 17.92 -6.10
C ILE A 53 -7.27 16.60 -5.48
N LEU A 54 -6.47 15.82 -6.21
CA LEU A 54 -5.95 14.55 -5.71
C LEU A 54 -5.02 14.76 -4.50
N ALA A 55 -4.23 15.83 -4.50
CA ALA A 55 -3.37 16.19 -3.38
C ALA A 55 -4.18 16.52 -2.12
N GLN A 56 -5.22 17.36 -2.24
CA GLN A 56 -6.11 17.72 -1.13
C GLN A 56 -6.85 16.50 -0.57
N GLN A 57 -7.38 15.64 -1.45
CA GLN A 57 -8.01 14.38 -1.06
C GLN A 57 -7.06 13.50 -0.25
N ASN A 58 -5.82 13.34 -0.70
CA ASN A 58 -4.84 12.50 -0.03
C ASN A 58 -4.28 13.11 1.26
N GLN A 59 -4.25 14.44 1.39
CA GLN A 59 -3.96 15.10 2.65
C GLN A 59 -5.07 14.84 3.68
N TYR A 60 -6.34 14.84 3.26
CA TYR A 60 -7.44 14.42 4.12
C TYR A 60 -7.32 12.96 4.54
N VAL A 61 -7.08 12.04 3.58
CA VAL A 61 -6.92 10.60 3.88
C VAL A 61 -5.73 10.34 4.80
N GLN A 62 -4.61 11.04 4.63
CA GLN A 62 -3.46 10.94 5.53
C GLN A 62 -3.85 11.31 6.97
N ARG A 63 -4.62 12.39 7.18
CA ARG A 63 -5.11 12.75 8.52
C ARG A 63 -5.99 11.66 9.15
N CYS A 64 -6.83 11.00 8.36
CA CYS A 64 -7.63 9.86 8.84
C CYS A 64 -6.73 8.69 9.25
N ILE A 65 -5.66 8.41 8.50
CA ILE A 65 -4.68 7.36 8.84
C ILE A 65 -3.89 7.74 10.10
N ASP A 66 -3.44 8.99 10.21
CA ASP A 66 -2.68 9.49 11.35
C ASP A 66 -3.50 9.40 12.64
N TRP A 67 -4.81 9.72 12.57
CA TRP A 67 -5.72 9.52 13.70
C TRP A 67 -5.77 8.04 14.16
N ASN A 68 -5.81 7.10 13.22
CA ASN A 68 -5.74 5.68 13.54
C ASN A 68 -4.36 5.26 14.05
N ARG A 69 -3.27 5.85 13.53
CA ARG A 69 -1.90 5.62 14.02
C ARG A 69 -1.81 5.95 15.50
N ASP A 70 -2.35 7.10 15.92
CA ASP A 70 -2.31 7.54 17.31
C ASP A 70 -3.10 6.62 18.25
N ILE A 71 -4.32 6.22 17.83
CA ILE A 71 -5.12 5.24 18.57
C ILE A 71 -4.37 3.92 18.70
N LEU A 72 -3.89 3.35 17.59
CA LEU A 72 -3.21 2.06 17.58
C LEU A 72 -1.92 2.09 18.40
N LYS A 73 -1.17 3.18 18.36
CA LYS A 73 0.02 3.37 19.22
C LYS A 73 -0.34 3.33 20.69
N LYS A 74 -1.37 4.07 21.08
CA LYS A 74 -1.83 4.14 22.48
C LYS A 74 -2.34 2.79 22.97
N GLU A 75 -3.28 2.18 22.24
CA GLU A 75 -4.00 0.99 22.69
C GLU A 75 -3.16 -0.30 22.59
N LEU A 76 -2.18 -0.35 21.67
CA LEU A 76 -1.30 -1.51 21.49
C LEU A 76 0.11 -1.29 22.07
N GLY A 77 0.39 -0.12 22.68
CA GLY A 77 1.69 0.21 23.25
C GLY A 77 2.82 0.27 22.22
N LEU A 78 2.54 0.72 21.00
CA LEU A 78 3.51 0.74 19.90
C LEU A 78 4.34 2.02 19.89
N LEU A 79 5.62 1.89 19.56
CA LEU A 79 6.51 3.01 19.28
C LEU A 79 6.56 3.30 17.77
N GLU A 80 7.09 4.46 17.40
CA GLU A 80 7.30 4.80 15.98
C GLU A 80 8.21 3.79 15.26
N GLU A 81 9.18 3.19 15.98
CA GLU A 81 10.06 2.15 15.44
C GLU A 81 9.35 0.82 15.11
N ASP A 82 8.14 0.63 15.61
CA ASP A 82 7.31 -0.53 15.33
C ASP A 82 6.45 -0.34 14.06
N ILE A 83 6.46 0.84 13.45
CA ILE A 83 5.57 1.21 12.35
C ILE A 83 6.36 1.40 11.06
N ILE A 84 5.84 0.83 9.96
CA ILE A 84 6.38 1.01 8.62
C ILE A 84 5.28 1.57 7.72
N ASP A 85 5.55 2.75 7.15
CA ASP A 85 4.68 3.41 6.21
C ASP A 85 4.90 2.90 4.78
N LEU A 86 3.89 2.22 4.22
CA LEU A 86 3.89 1.77 2.83
C LEU A 86 3.26 2.82 1.91
N PRO A 87 3.88 3.15 0.77
CA PRO A 87 3.29 4.06 -0.21
C PRO A 87 1.89 3.60 -0.66
N ALA A 88 0.90 4.45 -0.46
CA ALA A 88 -0.47 4.24 -0.92
C ALA A 88 -1.03 5.56 -1.49
N LEU A 89 -2.04 5.48 -2.34
CA LEU A 89 -2.69 6.67 -2.91
C LEU A 89 -4.18 6.38 -3.09
N PHE A 90 -5.02 7.39 -2.86
CA PHE A 90 -6.48 7.24 -2.88
C PHE A 90 -7.15 8.33 -3.72
N LYS A 91 -8.40 8.07 -4.10
CA LYS A 91 -9.38 9.04 -4.60
C LYS A 91 -10.60 9.01 -3.70
N LEU A 92 -11.28 10.14 -3.53
CA LEU A 92 -12.58 10.14 -2.86
C LEU A 92 -13.69 9.86 -3.88
N ASP A 93 -14.64 9.01 -3.52
CA ASP A 93 -15.89 8.83 -4.27
C ASP A 93 -16.87 9.99 -4.04
N LYS A 94 -18.06 9.91 -4.65
CA LYS A 94 -19.09 10.96 -4.54
C LYS A 94 -19.63 11.10 -3.11
N GLN A 95 -19.44 10.09 -2.27
CA GLN A 95 -19.84 10.05 -0.87
C GLN A 95 -18.70 10.45 0.08
N GLY A 96 -17.54 10.85 -0.45
CA GLY A 96 -16.37 11.24 0.33
C GLY A 96 -15.57 10.07 0.90
N LYS A 97 -15.82 8.82 0.48
CA LYS A 97 -15.07 7.64 0.94
C LYS A 97 -13.83 7.43 0.09
N ALA A 98 -12.74 7.02 0.74
CA ALA A 98 -11.47 6.76 0.08
C ALA A 98 -11.49 5.41 -0.67
N ILE A 99 -11.21 5.46 -1.96
CA ILE A 99 -11.01 4.32 -2.84
C ILE A 99 -9.53 4.29 -3.28
N PRO A 100 -8.85 3.13 -3.26
CA PRO A 100 -7.48 3.01 -3.72
C PRO A 100 -7.32 3.49 -5.17
N TYR A 101 -6.32 4.35 -5.40
CA TYR A 101 -5.97 4.83 -6.75
C TYR A 101 -5.26 3.74 -7.56
N PHE A 102 -4.47 2.91 -6.87
CA PHE A 102 -3.84 1.70 -7.35
C PHE A 102 -3.97 0.62 -6.25
N PRO A 103 -3.75 -0.68 -6.53
CA PRO A 103 -3.94 -1.74 -5.54
C PRO A 103 -3.20 -1.45 -4.22
N ASN A 104 -3.93 -1.51 -3.11
CA ASN A 104 -3.38 -1.17 -1.79
C ASN A 104 -2.44 -2.28 -1.29
N THR A 105 -1.16 -1.97 -1.16
CA THR A 105 -0.14 -2.99 -0.86
C THR A 105 -0.18 -3.48 0.60
N VAL A 106 -0.81 -2.74 1.52
CA VAL A 106 -0.99 -3.17 2.92
C VAL A 106 -1.90 -4.39 3.04
N THR A 107 -2.73 -4.67 2.03
CA THR A 107 -3.65 -5.82 2.05
C THR A 107 -3.02 -7.08 1.49
N MET A 108 -1.77 -7.30 1.88
CA MET A 108 -0.96 -8.46 1.55
C MET A 108 -1.36 -9.71 2.34
N MET A 109 -1.02 -10.87 1.78
CA MET A 109 -1.01 -12.15 2.48
C MET A 109 0.29 -12.33 3.24
N VAL A 110 0.22 -12.74 4.50
CA VAL A 110 1.40 -12.97 5.36
C VAL A 110 1.52 -14.46 5.70
N LEU A 111 2.49 -15.13 5.09
CA LEU A 111 2.80 -16.56 5.24
C LEU A 111 4.18 -16.74 5.89
N GLY A 112 4.25 -16.49 7.20
CA GLY A 112 5.54 -16.51 7.90
C GLY A 112 6.42 -15.36 7.42
N ARG A 113 7.51 -15.68 6.71
CA ARG A 113 8.42 -14.68 6.11
C ARG A 113 8.00 -14.29 4.69
N ASP A 114 7.16 -15.06 4.03
CA ASP A 114 6.72 -14.79 2.66
C ASP A 114 5.50 -13.87 2.64
N LEU A 115 5.58 -12.81 1.85
CA LEU A 115 4.54 -11.80 1.68
C LEU A 115 3.98 -11.85 0.25
N GLY A 116 2.68 -12.16 0.13
CA GLY A 116 1.93 -12.04 -1.12
C GLY A 116 1.34 -10.65 -1.25
N ILE A 117 2.06 -9.74 -1.88
CA ILE A 117 1.73 -8.30 -1.95
C ILE A 117 0.95 -8.02 -3.24
N PRO A 118 -0.21 -7.34 -3.21
CA PRO A 118 -0.87 -6.89 -4.42
C PRO A 118 0.08 -6.07 -5.29
N LYS A 119 0.22 -6.41 -6.58
CA LYS A 119 1.07 -5.63 -7.48
C LYS A 119 0.52 -4.20 -7.61
N PRO A 120 1.30 -3.15 -7.30
CA PRO A 120 0.78 -1.79 -7.26
C PRO A 120 0.67 -1.15 -8.66
N PHE A 121 1.28 -1.74 -9.70
CA PHE A 121 1.31 -1.18 -11.05
C PHE A 121 1.74 0.31 -11.10
N GLY A 122 2.69 0.67 -10.24
CA GLY A 122 3.23 2.03 -10.13
C GLY A 122 4.08 2.46 -11.33
N PRO A 123 4.65 3.68 -11.26
CA PRO A 123 5.53 4.19 -12.31
C PRO A 123 6.70 3.25 -12.58
N VAL A 124 6.95 2.95 -13.86
CA VAL A 124 8.07 2.11 -14.29
C VAL A 124 9.16 2.98 -14.90
N ALA A 125 10.36 2.92 -14.33
CA ALA A 125 11.56 3.57 -14.83
C ALA A 125 12.74 2.58 -14.78
N GLY A 126 13.51 2.48 -15.87
CA GLY A 126 14.61 1.51 -15.96
C GLY A 126 14.17 0.04 -15.85
N GLY A 127 12.93 -0.28 -16.25
CA GLY A 127 12.39 -1.64 -16.23
C GLY A 127 11.76 -2.10 -14.91
N GLU A 128 11.89 -1.33 -13.82
CA GLU A 128 11.34 -1.70 -12.51
C GLU A 128 10.26 -0.71 -12.03
N CYS A 129 9.25 -1.23 -11.33
CA CYS A 129 8.25 -0.40 -10.65
C CYS A 129 8.84 0.24 -9.40
N CYS A 130 8.82 1.58 -9.31
CA CYS A 130 9.42 2.29 -8.17
C CYS A 130 8.71 2.00 -6.83
N LEU A 131 7.41 1.69 -6.86
CA LEU A 131 6.66 1.29 -5.67
C LEU A 131 7.08 -0.10 -5.17
N GLU A 132 7.23 -1.07 -6.07
CA GLU A 132 7.71 -2.41 -5.71
C GLU A 132 9.12 -2.32 -5.10
N ARG A 133 10.03 -1.60 -5.77
CA ARG A 133 11.38 -1.35 -5.26
C ARG A 133 11.36 -0.74 -3.87
N ARG A 134 10.55 0.30 -3.66
CA ARG A 134 10.45 0.97 -2.35
C ARG A 134 9.95 0.03 -1.26
N ILE A 135 8.96 -0.81 -1.55
CA ILE A 135 8.43 -1.79 -0.59
C ILE A 135 9.49 -2.84 -0.25
N ARG A 136 10.23 -3.35 -1.24
CA ARG A 136 11.35 -4.27 -1.02
C ARG A 136 12.39 -3.66 -0.07
N THR A 137 12.81 -2.42 -0.32
CA THR A 137 13.78 -1.70 0.53
C THR A 137 13.31 -1.54 1.97
N LEU A 138 12.00 -1.47 2.21
CA LEU A 138 11.44 -1.36 3.57
C LEU A 138 11.33 -2.71 4.30
N LEU A 139 11.01 -3.78 3.57
CA LEU A 139 10.60 -5.05 4.17
C LEU A 139 11.68 -6.14 4.09
N GLU A 140 12.45 -6.21 3.01
CA GLU A 140 13.49 -7.25 2.83
C GLU A 140 14.62 -7.17 3.88
N PRO A 141 15.07 -5.99 4.35
CA PRO A 141 16.04 -5.91 5.46
C PRO A 141 15.56 -6.54 6.77
N LEU A 142 14.26 -6.79 6.92
CA LEU A 142 13.67 -7.48 8.08
C LEU A 142 13.64 -9.01 7.91
N GLY A 143 14.19 -9.52 6.80
CA GLY A 143 14.16 -10.95 6.46
C GLY A 143 12.82 -11.41 5.86
N LEU A 144 12.01 -10.49 5.33
CA LEU A 144 10.73 -10.78 4.67
C LEU A 144 10.93 -10.94 3.15
N CYS A 145 10.26 -11.92 2.56
CA CYS A 145 10.33 -12.20 1.12
C CYS A 145 9.11 -11.58 0.41
N CYS A 146 9.34 -10.56 -0.42
CA CYS A 146 8.26 -9.85 -1.12
C CYS A 146 7.93 -10.50 -2.48
N ARG A 147 6.71 -11.05 -2.63
CA ARG A 147 6.17 -11.59 -3.90
C ARG A 147 5.01 -10.71 -4.37
N PHE A 148 5.14 -10.06 -5.52
CA PHE A 148 4.08 -9.19 -6.06
C PHE A 148 3.11 -9.98 -6.94
N LEU A 149 1.82 -9.95 -6.61
CA LEU A 149 0.76 -10.73 -7.24
C LEU A 149 0.01 -9.87 -8.26
N GLU A 150 0.04 -10.24 -9.54
CA GLU A 150 -0.55 -9.44 -10.63
C GLU A 150 -2.08 -9.59 -10.73
N ASP A 151 -2.61 -10.74 -10.31
CA ASP A 151 -3.92 -11.22 -10.77
C ASP A 151 -5.07 -11.03 -9.77
N VAL A 152 -5.13 -9.86 -9.14
CA VAL A 152 -6.25 -9.52 -8.25
C VAL A 152 -7.45 -8.99 -9.04
N ALA A 153 -7.23 -8.59 -10.29
CA ALA A 153 -8.25 -7.94 -11.13
C ALA A 153 -9.10 -8.93 -11.95
N SER A 154 -8.58 -10.13 -12.27
CA SER A 154 -9.30 -11.13 -13.09
C SER A 154 -10.49 -11.75 -12.37
N TYR A 155 -10.45 -11.83 -11.03
CA TYR A 155 -11.47 -12.56 -10.27
C TYR A 155 -12.80 -11.80 -10.09
N HIS A 156 -12.84 -10.46 -10.13
CA HIS A 156 -14.07 -9.75 -9.74
C HIS A 156 -14.44 -8.46 -10.48
N GLY A 157 -13.73 -8.04 -11.55
CA GLY A 157 -14.19 -6.92 -12.40
C GLY A 157 -14.43 -5.58 -11.69
N SER A 158 -14.11 -5.46 -10.39
CA SER A 158 -14.48 -4.35 -9.54
C SER A 158 -13.57 -4.36 -8.31
N LEU A 159 -12.70 -3.35 -8.21
CA LEU A 159 -12.16 -2.75 -6.96
C LEU A 159 -11.55 -3.67 -5.86
N GLY A 160 -11.40 -4.98 -6.08
CA GLY A 160 -10.98 -5.95 -5.08
C GLY A 160 -9.47 -5.97 -4.86
N GLU A 161 -9.06 -6.12 -3.61
CA GLU A 161 -7.68 -6.30 -3.19
C GLU A 161 -7.42 -7.75 -2.76
N VAL A 162 -6.16 -8.17 -2.56
CA VAL A 162 -5.82 -9.59 -2.26
C VAL A 162 -6.56 -10.12 -1.02
N ARG A 163 -6.73 -9.29 0.02
CA ARG A 163 -7.52 -9.65 1.23
C ARG A 163 -9.03 -9.80 0.97
N CYS A 164 -9.58 -9.25 -0.11
CA CYS A 164 -10.99 -9.43 -0.45
C CYS A 164 -11.29 -10.85 -0.95
N SER A 165 -10.27 -11.60 -1.39
CA SER A 165 -10.44 -12.90 -2.05
C SER A 165 -9.70 -14.04 -1.35
N THR A 166 -9.01 -13.76 -0.24
CA THR A 166 -8.16 -14.76 0.45
C THR A 166 -8.39 -14.76 1.95
N SER A 167 -8.50 -15.96 2.53
CA SER A 167 -8.53 -16.18 3.98
C SER A 167 -7.44 -17.19 4.33
N ILE A 168 -6.73 -16.97 5.44
CA ILE A 168 -5.62 -17.82 5.88
C ILE A 168 -6.00 -18.43 7.22
N GLN A 169 -6.16 -19.75 7.25
CA GLN A 169 -6.27 -20.49 8.50
C GLN A 169 -4.89 -20.57 9.16
N ARG A 170 -4.79 -20.11 10.40
CA ARG A 170 -3.54 -20.12 11.18
C ARG A 170 -3.65 -21.12 12.34
N ARG A 171 -2.50 -21.58 12.83
CA ARG A 171 -2.46 -22.38 14.06
C ARG A 171 -2.92 -21.52 15.24
N PRO A 172 -3.64 -22.11 16.22
CA PRO A 172 -3.99 -21.41 17.45
C PRO A 172 -2.77 -20.91 18.20
N PHE A 173 -2.96 -19.90 19.05
CA PHE A 173 -1.93 -19.49 19.99
C PHE A 173 -1.54 -20.65 20.93
N ALA A 174 -0.25 -20.74 21.26
CA ALA A 174 0.21 -21.69 22.27
C ALA A 174 -0.34 -21.35 23.67
N PHE A 175 -0.56 -20.05 23.94
CA PHE A 175 -1.19 -19.56 25.15
C PHE A 175 -2.64 -20.04 25.26
N LYS A 176 -3.01 -20.60 26.41
CA LYS A 176 -4.36 -21.08 26.67
C LYS A 176 -5.25 -19.92 27.10
N TRP A 177 -6.31 -19.66 26.34
CA TRP A 177 -7.16 -18.48 26.56
C TRP A 177 -7.77 -18.41 27.96
N TRP A 178 -8.07 -19.55 28.60
CA TRP A 178 -8.62 -19.60 29.96
C TRP A 178 -7.61 -19.28 31.08
N HIS A 179 -6.32 -19.09 30.76
CA HIS A 179 -5.33 -18.55 31.71
C HIS A 179 -5.28 -17.02 31.70
N PHE A 180 -6.01 -16.36 30.79
CA PHE A 180 -6.11 -14.91 30.78
C PHE A 180 -7.10 -14.43 31.83
N MET A 181 -6.77 -13.33 32.50
CA MET A 181 -7.69 -12.58 33.36
C MET A 181 -8.04 -11.28 32.64
N PRO A 182 -9.26 -11.18 32.04
CA PRO A 182 -9.71 -10.00 31.32
C PRO A 182 -9.87 -8.74 32.17
#